data_AF-A0A7S3M9L4-F1
#
_entry.id   AF-A0A7S3M9L4-F1
#
_cell.length_a   1.000
_cell.length_b   1.000
_cell.length_c   1.000
_cell.angle_alpha   90.00
_cell.angle_beta   90.00
_cell.angle_gamma   90.00
#
_symmetry.space_group_name_H-M   'P 1'
#
loop_
_entity.id
_entity.type
_entity.pdbx_description
1 polymer ?
#
loop_
_entity_poly.entity_id
_entity_poly.type
_entity_poly.pdbx_seq_one_letter_code
_entity_poly.pdbx_strand_id
1 'polypeptide(L)'
;MSTAAADALARERDAKFKAWLQNKALKDKAFEFLGKLNSQRAIEEESLIEVAISLCAVDRLLGGDEDKKGPNEGMGEEKKDLGTSAKKTLKSAWFRWAMEYHAFNMIHLSDADVAGLSGGVREFLTSESDLIASGGNYGEELERASRTKNILPSLKYFFPAVPKPNEKAKPLTNDQKAQNLIFMREARKLWRKAEDELKNRVTEFVAKTMKAGGKKGSILSAQNSVADGADSERDAKGRADRDVDSRGDSGKFESPEERMAKMKKIEALCLQELSLKQLKMWLEEDQDAILNKANENAMEKIKQAKSSHEQFVKKKDGLRIRMPDSIPTTNIPGMGYGKELTGVRAQVKGVSTTIDLMAGMGLKYVHATNKGRKGQMGDLEKSRDQLLKMGFIDKANFDEEDKHLYDKERRENSVIKEKQALEAKTREENTKAYDEWIVQKELRDSALKCLALVPRPVAEMPVLHDDVRGSATNLKKSASVGLATANPMQNPTLSRHCLDVGRAMKKVDRTTFLDWAKWCEGVFSVNTAQVLWDYFPPLACDVHCASYSQVRDTFLKLLRPGVDFRQTFMDYVEKHIFARRINRFKDEKEYYRLREDAQTELDEEMEAMRKEWLS
;
A
#
# COMPACT_ATOMS: atom_id res chain seq x y z
N MET A 1 -37.14 30.14 -77.71
CA MET A 1 -37.53 29.43 -76.48
C MET A 1 -37.75 30.48 -75.40
N SER A 2 -38.90 30.45 -74.72
CA SER A 2 -39.28 31.43 -73.68
C SER A 2 -38.33 31.33 -72.47
N THR A 3 -37.97 32.45 -71.86
CA THR A 3 -37.16 32.54 -70.62
C THR A 3 -37.74 31.67 -69.50
N ALA A 4 -39.07 31.53 -69.44
CA ALA A 4 -39.76 30.68 -68.47
C ALA A 4 -39.41 29.17 -68.60
N ALA A 5 -39.15 28.67 -69.82
CA ALA A 5 -38.78 27.26 -70.02
C ALA A 5 -37.33 27.00 -69.58
N ALA A 6 -36.44 27.98 -69.76
CA ALA A 6 -35.06 27.91 -69.27
C ALA A 6 -35.03 27.93 -67.73
N ASP A 7 -35.83 28.79 -67.09
CA ASP A 7 -35.95 28.86 -65.64
C ASP A 7 -36.54 27.57 -65.04
N ALA A 8 -37.51 26.95 -65.70
CA ALA A 8 -38.09 25.67 -65.27
C ALA A 8 -37.04 24.54 -65.31
N LEU A 9 -36.26 24.43 -66.40
CA LEU A 9 -35.18 23.46 -66.51
C LEU A 9 -34.05 23.71 -65.49
N ALA A 10 -33.72 24.98 -65.21
CA ALA A 10 -32.75 25.33 -64.18
C ALA A 10 -33.22 24.88 -62.79
N ARG A 11 -34.48 25.15 -62.43
CA ARG A 11 -35.07 24.69 -61.17
C ARG A 11 -35.10 23.17 -61.06
N GLU A 12 -35.41 22.47 -62.15
CA GLU A 12 -35.40 21.01 -62.20
C GLU A 12 -33.98 20.45 -62.01
N ARG A 13 -32.97 21.06 -62.66
CA ARG A 13 -31.56 20.70 -62.47
C ARG A 13 -31.09 20.94 -61.04
N ASP A 14 -31.44 22.07 -60.44
CA ASP A 14 -31.10 22.39 -59.06
C ASP A 14 -31.77 21.45 -58.07
N ALA A 15 -33.05 21.10 -58.29
CA ALA A 15 -33.76 20.12 -57.48
C ALA A 15 -33.11 18.73 -57.58
N LYS A 16 -32.75 18.29 -58.80
CA LYS A 16 -32.01 17.04 -59.04
C LYS A 16 -30.64 17.04 -58.36
N PHE A 17 -29.92 18.16 -58.41
CA PHE A 17 -28.61 18.29 -57.77
C PHE A 17 -28.71 18.27 -56.24
N LYS A 18 -29.69 18.99 -55.66
CA LYS A 18 -29.96 18.95 -54.21
C LYS A 18 -30.34 17.56 -53.73
N ALA A 19 -31.22 16.86 -54.46
CA ALA A 19 -31.58 15.48 -54.16
C ALA A 19 -30.37 14.55 -54.25
N TRP A 20 -29.52 14.73 -55.28
CA TRP A 20 -28.28 13.97 -55.39
C TRP A 20 -27.31 14.21 -54.22
N LEU A 21 -27.16 15.47 -53.78
CA LEU A 21 -26.33 15.80 -52.61
C LEU A 21 -26.86 15.16 -51.32
N GLN A 22 -28.17 15.23 -51.08
CA GLN A 22 -28.81 14.58 -49.94
C GLN A 22 -28.60 13.07 -49.97
N ASN A 23 -28.82 12.46 -51.13
CA ASN A 23 -28.63 11.02 -51.33
C ASN A 23 -27.18 10.60 -51.10
N LYS A 24 -26.23 11.38 -51.60
CA LYS A 24 -24.80 11.17 -51.34
C LYS A 24 -24.48 11.27 -49.84
N ALA A 25 -24.98 12.30 -49.16
CA ALA A 25 -24.72 12.49 -47.73
C ALA A 25 -25.29 11.35 -46.88
N LEU A 26 -26.51 10.87 -47.19
CA LEU A 26 -27.11 9.70 -46.52
C LEU A 26 -26.28 8.44 -46.73
N LYS A 27 -25.81 8.22 -47.96
CA LYS A 27 -24.99 7.07 -48.31
C LYS A 27 -23.63 7.09 -47.62
N ASP A 28 -22.94 8.24 -47.63
CA ASP A 28 -21.64 8.41 -46.98
C ASP A 28 -21.78 8.20 -45.46
N LYS A 29 -22.88 8.68 -44.86
CA LYS A 29 -23.19 8.44 -43.44
C LYS A 29 -23.47 6.97 -43.13
N ALA A 30 -24.14 6.24 -44.02
CA ALA A 30 -24.34 4.80 -43.87
C ALA A 30 -23.01 4.03 -43.90
N PHE A 31 -22.07 4.40 -44.79
CA PHE A 31 -20.72 3.83 -44.80
C PHE A 31 -19.96 4.13 -43.50
N GLU A 32 -20.04 5.37 -43.02
CA GLU A 32 -19.40 5.76 -41.76
C GLU A 32 -19.96 4.96 -40.58
N PHE A 33 -21.28 4.82 -40.50
CA PHE A 33 -21.94 4.07 -39.44
C PHE A 33 -21.60 2.59 -39.48
N LEU A 34 -21.60 1.97 -40.67
CA LEU A 34 -21.18 0.58 -40.82
C LEU A 34 -19.73 0.36 -40.37
N GLY A 35 -18.83 1.31 -40.67
CA GLY A 35 -17.43 1.24 -40.24
C GLY A 35 -17.21 1.43 -38.73
N LYS A 36 -18.16 2.04 -38.02
CA LYS A 36 -18.10 2.26 -36.56
C LYS A 36 -18.88 1.20 -35.76
N LEU A 37 -19.66 0.37 -36.43
CA LEU A 37 -20.53 -0.61 -35.80
C LEU A 37 -19.69 -1.71 -35.10
N ASN A 38 -20.15 -2.17 -33.94
CA ASN A 38 -19.45 -3.21 -33.19
C ASN A 38 -19.37 -4.51 -34.02
N SER A 39 -18.16 -5.06 -34.14
CA SER A 39 -17.89 -6.31 -34.85
C SER A 39 -18.64 -7.51 -34.27
N GLN A 40 -19.05 -7.46 -32.99
CA GLN A 40 -19.84 -8.52 -32.36
C GLN A 40 -21.20 -8.73 -33.03
N ARG A 41 -21.79 -7.66 -33.61
CA ARG A 41 -23.06 -7.76 -34.36
C ARG A 41 -22.93 -8.54 -35.66
N ALA A 42 -21.71 -8.74 -36.14
CA ALA A 42 -21.45 -9.60 -37.29
C ALA A 42 -21.27 -11.07 -36.90
N ILE A 43 -21.25 -11.44 -35.62
CA ILE A 43 -21.03 -12.84 -35.21
C ILE A 43 -22.31 -13.66 -35.42
N GLU A 44 -23.44 -13.13 -34.97
CA GLU A 44 -24.74 -13.77 -35.08
C GLU A 44 -25.37 -13.53 -36.45
N GLU A 45 -25.95 -14.57 -37.05
CA GLU A 45 -26.59 -14.47 -38.36
C GLU A 45 -27.77 -13.47 -38.33
N GLU A 46 -28.57 -13.50 -37.27
CA GLU A 46 -29.74 -12.61 -37.13
C GLU A 46 -29.33 -11.15 -37.07
N SER A 47 -28.37 -10.81 -36.20
CA SER A 47 -27.81 -9.45 -36.10
C SER A 47 -27.19 -8.99 -37.42
N LEU A 48 -26.51 -9.89 -38.14
CA LEU A 48 -25.93 -9.58 -39.45
C LEU A 48 -27.00 -9.30 -40.52
N ILE A 49 -28.12 -10.04 -40.50
CA ILE A 49 -29.29 -9.81 -41.36
C ILE A 49 -29.93 -8.46 -41.03
N GLU A 50 -30.10 -8.09 -39.76
CA GLU A 50 -30.65 -6.79 -39.36
C GLU A 50 -29.82 -5.63 -39.92
N VAL A 51 -28.49 -5.71 -39.85
CA VAL A 51 -27.60 -4.72 -40.47
C VAL A 51 -27.81 -4.66 -41.98
N ALA A 52 -27.98 -5.80 -42.65
CA ALA A 52 -28.30 -5.85 -44.08
C ALA A 52 -29.64 -5.19 -44.39
N ILE A 53 -30.69 -5.45 -43.59
CA ILE A 53 -32.03 -4.84 -43.72
C ILE A 53 -31.92 -3.32 -43.64
N SER A 54 -31.19 -2.79 -42.66
CA SER A 54 -31.00 -1.35 -42.52
C SER A 54 -30.28 -0.72 -43.72
N LEU A 55 -29.27 -1.39 -44.27
CA LEU A 55 -28.57 -0.91 -45.47
C LEU A 55 -29.41 -1.02 -46.74
N CYS A 56 -30.20 -2.10 -46.89
CA CYS A 56 -31.20 -2.23 -47.95
C CYS A 56 -32.25 -1.12 -47.87
N ALA A 57 -32.67 -0.75 -46.66
CA ALA A 57 -33.61 0.35 -46.45
C ALA A 57 -33.02 1.70 -46.89
N VAL A 58 -31.73 1.94 -46.61
CA VAL A 58 -31.02 3.11 -47.16
C VAL A 58 -30.98 3.06 -48.69
N ASP A 59 -30.54 1.95 -49.30
CA ASP A 59 -30.43 1.83 -50.76
C ASP A 59 -31.81 2.06 -51.44
N ARG A 60 -32.91 1.56 -50.85
CA ARG A 60 -34.29 1.78 -51.34
C ARG A 60 -34.73 3.24 -51.19
N LEU A 61 -34.41 3.91 -50.07
CA LEU A 61 -34.69 5.35 -49.90
C LEU A 61 -33.98 6.23 -50.92
N LEU A 62 -32.79 5.84 -51.36
CA LEU A 62 -32.01 6.59 -52.35
C LEU A 62 -32.58 6.47 -53.77
N GLY A 63 -33.70 5.77 -53.95
CA GLY A 63 -34.31 5.53 -55.26
C GLY A 63 -33.50 4.53 -56.10
N GLY A 64 -32.76 3.63 -55.43
CA GLY A 64 -32.18 2.44 -56.07
C GLY A 64 -33.26 1.43 -56.40
N ASP A 65 -34.29 1.81 -57.17
CA ASP A 65 -35.32 0.86 -57.59
C ASP A 65 -34.72 -0.14 -58.57
N GLU A 66 -34.98 -1.42 -58.26
CA GLU A 66 -34.56 -2.62 -58.99
C GLU A 66 -35.14 -2.71 -60.41
N ASP A 67 -36.09 -1.82 -60.77
CA ASP A 67 -36.86 -1.87 -62.02
C ASP A 67 -36.06 -1.59 -63.29
N LYS A 68 -34.76 -1.29 -63.19
CA LYS A 68 -33.87 -1.20 -64.37
C LYS A 68 -33.15 -2.50 -64.71
N LYS A 69 -33.37 -3.60 -63.98
CA LYS A 69 -32.94 -4.92 -64.42
C LYS A 69 -34.00 -5.53 -65.32
N GLY A 70 -33.83 -5.36 -66.63
CA GLY A 70 -34.57 -6.15 -67.62
C GLY A 70 -34.34 -7.66 -67.38
N PRO A 71 -35.27 -8.53 -67.83
CA PRO A 71 -35.29 -9.97 -67.51
C PRO A 71 -34.16 -10.80 -68.17
N ASN A 72 -33.04 -10.18 -68.54
CA ASN A 72 -31.97 -10.81 -69.32
C ASN A 72 -30.57 -10.63 -68.72
N GLU A 73 -30.44 -10.61 -67.38
CA GLU A 73 -29.17 -10.95 -66.72
C GLU A 73 -29.07 -12.48 -66.59
N GLY A 74 -29.04 -13.16 -67.74
CA GLY A 74 -28.47 -14.50 -67.83
C GLY A 74 -26.98 -14.45 -67.52
N MET A 75 -26.42 -15.55 -67.01
CA MET A 75 -25.02 -15.73 -66.62
C MET A 75 -24.02 -15.46 -67.78
N GLY A 76 -23.85 -14.21 -68.17
CA GLY A 76 -22.86 -13.75 -69.14
C GLY A 76 -21.74 -13.03 -68.41
N GLU A 77 -20.51 -13.50 -68.64
CA GLU A 77 -19.27 -12.92 -68.12
C GLU A 77 -19.26 -11.38 -68.25
N GLU A 78 -19.21 -10.70 -67.11
CA GLU A 78 -18.97 -9.25 -67.03
C GLU A 78 -17.64 -8.93 -67.74
N LYS A 79 -17.73 -8.40 -68.97
CA LYS A 79 -16.60 -7.76 -69.62
C LYS A 79 -16.11 -6.61 -68.72
N LYS A 80 -14.86 -6.72 -68.30
CA LYS A 80 -14.10 -5.70 -67.56
C LYS A 80 -13.97 -4.41 -68.40
N ASP A 81 -14.94 -3.53 -68.31
CA ASP A 81 -14.72 -2.12 -68.66
C ASP A 81 -13.95 -1.45 -67.52
N LEU A 82 -12.62 -1.52 -67.64
CA LEU A 82 -11.63 -0.88 -66.78
C LEU A 82 -11.66 0.64 -67.03
N GLY A 83 -12.38 1.41 -66.21
CA GLY A 83 -12.20 2.87 -66.23
C GLY A 83 -13.12 3.70 -65.35
N THR A 84 -14.36 3.29 -65.10
CA THR A 84 -15.24 4.03 -64.19
C THR A 84 -15.17 3.44 -62.80
N SER A 85 -14.72 4.22 -61.81
CA SER A 85 -14.65 3.81 -60.41
C SER A 85 -15.92 3.05 -60.03
N ALA A 86 -15.80 1.74 -59.77
CA ALA A 86 -16.93 0.90 -59.40
C ALA A 86 -17.71 1.60 -58.29
N LYS A 87 -18.94 2.01 -58.58
CA LYS A 87 -19.75 2.78 -57.63
C LYS A 87 -19.87 1.93 -56.37
N LYS A 88 -19.25 2.38 -55.27
CA LYS A 88 -19.33 1.68 -53.98
C LYS A 88 -20.80 1.58 -53.60
N THR A 89 -21.39 0.38 -53.65
CA THR A 89 -22.77 0.12 -53.22
C THR A 89 -22.77 -0.23 -51.73
N LEU A 90 -23.85 0.03 -51.00
CA LEU A 90 -23.94 -0.38 -49.59
C LEU A 90 -23.88 -1.91 -49.47
N LYS A 91 -24.46 -2.62 -50.45
CA LYS A 91 -24.27 -4.06 -50.65
C LYS A 91 -22.79 -4.49 -50.67
N SER A 92 -21.95 -3.81 -51.46
CA SER A 92 -20.51 -4.11 -51.50
C SER A 92 -19.79 -3.77 -50.19
N ALA A 93 -20.26 -2.74 -49.47
CA ALA A 93 -19.76 -2.37 -48.15
C ALA A 93 -20.05 -3.45 -47.12
N TRP A 94 -21.31 -3.90 -47.10
CA TRP A 94 -21.79 -4.94 -46.21
C TRP A 94 -21.07 -6.26 -46.47
N PHE A 95 -20.86 -6.65 -47.73
CA PHE A 95 -20.05 -7.84 -48.02
C PHE A 95 -18.63 -7.72 -47.48
N ARG A 96 -17.98 -6.55 -47.60
CA ARG A 96 -16.65 -6.35 -46.99
C ARG A 96 -16.68 -6.47 -45.49
N TRP A 97 -17.68 -5.86 -44.85
CA TRP A 97 -17.87 -5.92 -43.41
C TRP A 97 -18.12 -7.36 -42.93
N ALA A 98 -18.99 -8.11 -43.62
CA ALA A 98 -19.25 -9.52 -43.34
C ALA A 98 -18.00 -10.39 -43.55
N MET A 99 -17.22 -10.15 -44.63
CA MET A 99 -15.97 -10.88 -44.87
C MET A 99 -14.95 -10.67 -43.73
N GLU A 100 -14.95 -9.50 -43.09
CA GLU A 100 -13.99 -9.17 -42.04
C GLU A 100 -14.40 -9.76 -40.67
N TYR A 101 -15.68 -9.65 -40.33
CA TYR A 101 -16.16 -9.90 -38.96
C TYR A 101 -17.07 -11.12 -38.79
N HIS A 102 -17.64 -11.68 -39.87
CA HIS A 102 -18.52 -12.85 -39.78
C HIS A 102 -17.80 -14.16 -40.09
N ALA A 103 -18.22 -15.22 -39.41
CA ALA A 103 -17.91 -16.60 -39.75
C ALA A 103 -19.21 -17.39 -39.72
N PHE A 104 -19.51 -18.06 -40.83
CA PHE A 104 -20.66 -18.95 -40.88
C PHE A 104 -20.32 -20.23 -40.14
N ASN A 105 -21.29 -20.75 -39.39
CA ASN A 105 -21.14 -22.03 -38.70
C ASN A 105 -22.06 -23.06 -39.33
N MET A 106 -21.63 -24.32 -39.36
CA MET A 106 -22.48 -25.46 -39.71
C MET A 106 -23.08 -25.38 -41.11
N ILE A 107 -22.27 -25.04 -42.12
CA ILE A 107 -22.77 -24.89 -43.49
C ILE A 107 -22.89 -26.26 -44.15
N HIS A 108 -24.08 -26.54 -44.69
CA HIS A 108 -24.30 -27.66 -45.58
C HIS A 108 -23.74 -27.37 -46.97
N LEU A 109 -22.76 -28.18 -47.38
CA LEU A 109 -22.15 -28.13 -48.69
C LEU A 109 -22.92 -29.00 -49.68
N SER A 110 -23.04 -28.53 -50.92
CA SER A 110 -23.52 -29.38 -52.01
C SER A 110 -22.44 -30.37 -52.45
N ASP A 111 -22.81 -31.49 -53.07
CA ASP A 111 -21.83 -32.48 -53.55
C ASP A 111 -20.82 -31.87 -54.54
N ALA A 112 -21.24 -30.88 -55.33
CA ALA A 112 -20.37 -30.12 -56.22
C ALA A 112 -19.33 -29.29 -55.44
N ASP A 113 -19.71 -28.69 -54.32
CA ASP A 113 -18.79 -27.95 -53.45
C ASP A 113 -17.79 -28.91 -52.79
N VAL A 114 -18.27 -30.05 -52.29
CA VAL A 114 -17.41 -31.09 -51.70
C VAL A 114 -16.42 -31.63 -52.73
N ALA A 115 -16.85 -31.85 -53.97
CA ALA A 115 -15.98 -32.27 -55.06
C ALA A 115 -14.89 -31.21 -55.39
N GLY A 116 -15.21 -29.92 -55.23
CA GLY A 116 -14.29 -28.80 -55.44
C GLY A 116 -13.24 -28.60 -54.33
N LEU A 117 -13.42 -29.21 -53.16
CA LEU A 117 -12.48 -29.14 -52.04
C LEU A 117 -11.44 -30.26 -52.14
N SER A 118 -10.21 -30.01 -51.67
CA SER A 118 -9.17 -31.03 -51.56
C SER A 118 -9.48 -32.07 -50.47
N GLY A 119 -8.82 -33.23 -50.55
CA GLY A 119 -8.96 -34.30 -49.55
C GLY A 119 -8.70 -33.82 -48.12
N GLY A 120 -7.70 -32.95 -47.92
CA GLY A 120 -7.37 -32.42 -46.60
C GLY A 120 -8.49 -31.59 -45.99
N VAL A 121 -9.23 -30.78 -46.77
CA VAL A 121 -10.39 -30.04 -46.24
C VAL A 121 -11.59 -30.96 -46.03
N ARG A 122 -11.78 -31.97 -46.89
CA ARG A 122 -12.86 -32.95 -46.74
C ARG A 122 -12.76 -33.77 -45.46
N GLU A 123 -11.55 -34.00 -44.94
CA GLU A 123 -11.34 -34.68 -43.66
C GLU A 123 -11.90 -33.90 -42.47
N PHE A 124 -11.95 -32.56 -42.55
CA PHE A 124 -12.54 -31.70 -41.52
C PHE A 124 -14.06 -31.53 -41.64
N LEU A 125 -14.68 -32.08 -42.68
CA LEU A 125 -16.14 -32.08 -42.79
C LEU A 125 -16.73 -33.05 -41.78
N THR A 126 -17.75 -32.58 -41.07
CA THR A 126 -18.54 -33.39 -40.14
C THR A 126 -19.74 -33.97 -40.86
N SER A 127 -20.13 -35.20 -40.53
CA SER A 127 -21.44 -35.70 -40.93
C SER A 127 -22.51 -35.22 -39.94
N GLU A 128 -23.76 -35.24 -40.37
CA GLU A 128 -24.90 -34.94 -39.52
C GLU A 128 -24.99 -35.93 -38.35
N SER A 129 -24.62 -37.20 -38.60
CA SER A 129 -24.52 -38.22 -37.56
C SER A 129 -23.49 -37.89 -36.47
N ASP A 130 -22.34 -37.31 -36.82
CA ASP A 130 -21.29 -36.97 -35.86
C ASP A 130 -21.75 -35.86 -34.90
N LEU A 131 -22.54 -34.91 -35.43
CA LEU A 131 -23.08 -33.80 -34.65
C LEU A 131 -24.16 -34.27 -33.67
N ILE A 132 -25.10 -35.10 -34.12
CA ILE A 132 -26.16 -35.66 -33.28
C ILE A 132 -25.57 -36.56 -32.18
N ALA A 133 -24.57 -37.37 -32.52
CA ALA A 133 -23.85 -38.21 -31.55
C ALA A 133 -23.15 -37.36 -30.48
N SER A 134 -22.54 -36.23 -30.86
CA SER A 134 -21.89 -35.32 -29.91
C SER A 134 -22.88 -34.60 -28.99
N GLY A 135 -24.12 -34.39 -29.43
CA GLY A 135 -25.21 -33.78 -28.65
C GLY A 135 -25.87 -34.69 -27.61
N GLY A 136 -25.45 -35.96 -27.52
CA GLY A 136 -25.97 -36.91 -26.53
C GLY A 136 -27.35 -37.49 -26.85
N ASN A 137 -27.91 -37.22 -28.04
CA ASN A 137 -29.24 -37.67 -28.43
C ASN A 137 -29.16 -38.96 -29.28
N TYR A 138 -29.03 -40.11 -28.61
CA TYR A 138 -28.81 -41.42 -29.24
C TYR A 138 -30.11 -42.13 -29.67
N GLY A 139 -31.04 -41.41 -30.31
CA GLY A 139 -32.35 -41.93 -30.72
C GLY A 139 -32.50 -42.23 -32.21
N GLU A 140 -33.75 -42.47 -32.63
CA GLU A 140 -34.22 -42.74 -34.02
C GLU A 140 -33.75 -41.67 -35.05
N GLU A 141 -33.40 -40.48 -34.57
CA GLU A 141 -32.86 -39.37 -35.37
C GLU A 141 -31.45 -39.66 -35.92
N LEU A 142 -30.63 -40.42 -35.17
CA LEU A 142 -29.29 -40.82 -35.61
C LEU A 142 -29.33 -41.84 -36.75
N GLU A 143 -30.37 -42.68 -36.81
CA GLU A 143 -30.57 -43.64 -37.90
C GLU A 143 -31.06 -42.98 -39.19
N ARG A 144 -31.72 -41.82 -39.10
CA ARG A 144 -32.16 -41.03 -40.26
C ARG A 144 -31.08 -40.07 -40.79
N ALA A 145 -30.16 -39.62 -39.95
CA ALA A 145 -29.14 -38.65 -40.31
C ALA A 145 -28.19 -39.18 -41.40
N SER A 146 -27.89 -38.33 -42.39
CA SER A 146 -26.98 -38.74 -43.46
C SER A 146 -25.57 -38.94 -42.93
N ARG A 147 -24.97 -40.11 -43.23
CA ARG A 147 -23.56 -40.39 -42.93
C ARG A 147 -22.58 -39.62 -43.82
N THR A 148 -23.09 -38.90 -44.82
CA THR A 148 -22.24 -38.12 -45.74
C THR A 148 -21.67 -36.90 -45.02
N LYS A 149 -20.33 -36.78 -45.02
CA LYS A 149 -19.59 -35.67 -44.41
C LYS A 149 -19.70 -34.42 -45.27
N ASN A 150 -20.80 -33.70 -45.11
CA ASN A 150 -21.15 -32.57 -45.97
C ASN A 150 -21.27 -31.25 -45.20
N ILE A 151 -21.02 -31.26 -43.88
CA ILE A 151 -21.18 -30.08 -43.04
C ILE A 151 -19.81 -29.50 -42.73
N LEU A 152 -19.62 -28.22 -43.04
CA LEU A 152 -18.43 -27.48 -42.69
C LEU A 152 -18.67 -26.75 -41.35
N PRO A 153 -17.94 -27.10 -40.27
CA PRO A 153 -18.23 -26.57 -38.93
C PRO A 153 -18.12 -25.04 -38.84
N SER A 154 -17.13 -24.46 -39.51
CA SER A 154 -16.95 -23.02 -39.58
C SER A 154 -16.33 -22.60 -40.92
N LEU A 155 -16.84 -21.52 -41.49
CA LEU A 155 -16.35 -20.92 -42.73
C LEU A 155 -16.10 -19.43 -42.53
N LYS A 156 -14.84 -19.04 -42.65
CA LYS A 156 -14.39 -17.65 -42.65
C LYS A 156 -13.85 -17.27 -44.03
N TYR A 157 -14.03 -16.02 -44.42
CA TYR A 157 -13.45 -15.50 -45.65
C TYR A 157 -11.92 -15.36 -45.54
N PHE A 158 -11.19 -15.86 -46.53
CA PHE A 158 -9.74 -15.76 -46.62
C PHE A 158 -9.33 -14.56 -47.48
N PHE A 159 -8.75 -13.54 -46.86
CA PHE A 159 -8.20 -12.40 -47.58
C PHE A 159 -6.90 -12.78 -48.31
N PRO A 160 -6.71 -12.35 -49.57
CA PRO A 160 -5.41 -12.42 -50.22
C PRO A 160 -4.35 -11.71 -49.35
N ALA A 161 -3.17 -12.31 -49.20
CA ALA A 161 -2.11 -11.70 -48.42
C ALA A 161 -1.75 -10.33 -49.01
N VAL A 162 -1.75 -9.29 -48.17
CA VAL A 162 -1.29 -7.96 -48.58
C VAL A 162 0.20 -8.07 -48.93
N PRO A 163 0.60 -7.79 -50.19
CA PRO A 163 2.01 -7.88 -50.56
C PRO A 163 2.82 -6.91 -49.72
N LYS A 164 3.88 -7.40 -49.07
CA LYS A 164 4.88 -6.52 -48.46
C LYS A 164 5.64 -5.79 -49.58
N PRO A 165 6.18 -4.59 -49.32
CA PRO A 165 7.06 -3.93 -50.27
C PRO A 165 8.16 -4.90 -50.72
N ASN A 166 8.25 -5.15 -52.03
CA ASN A 166 9.17 -6.09 -52.71
C ASN A 166 8.85 -7.60 -52.68
N GLU A 167 7.70 -8.03 -52.13
CA GLU A 167 7.26 -9.44 -52.21
C GLU A 167 5.99 -9.58 -53.06
N LYS A 168 5.97 -10.58 -53.96
CA LYS A 168 4.74 -10.94 -54.69
C LYS A 168 3.76 -11.59 -53.70
N ALA A 169 2.52 -11.11 -53.66
CA ALA A 169 1.47 -11.69 -52.82
C ALA A 169 1.32 -13.18 -53.13
N LYS A 170 1.37 -14.03 -52.09
CA LYS A 170 1.10 -15.46 -52.25
C LYS A 170 -0.35 -15.63 -52.72
N PRO A 171 -0.60 -16.31 -53.86
CA PRO A 171 -1.97 -16.54 -54.32
C PRO A 171 -2.70 -17.44 -53.32
N LEU A 172 -4.02 -17.22 -53.18
CA LEU A 172 -4.89 -18.11 -52.41
C LEU A 172 -4.81 -19.53 -52.98
N THR A 173 -4.83 -20.53 -52.09
CA THR A 173 -4.91 -21.93 -52.50
C THR A 173 -6.26 -22.20 -53.20
N ASN A 174 -6.34 -23.29 -53.98
CA ASN A 174 -7.60 -23.66 -54.64
C ASN A 174 -8.73 -23.89 -53.62
N ASP A 175 -8.40 -24.48 -52.46
CA ASP A 175 -9.36 -24.67 -51.37
C ASP A 175 -9.83 -23.34 -50.77
N GLN A 176 -8.92 -22.39 -50.53
CA GLN A 176 -9.30 -21.07 -50.04
C GLN A 176 -10.18 -20.32 -51.04
N LYS A 177 -9.92 -20.47 -52.34
CA LYS A 177 -10.79 -19.90 -53.39
C LYS A 177 -12.17 -20.56 -53.38
N ALA A 178 -12.25 -21.89 -53.27
CA ALA A 178 -13.51 -22.61 -53.18
C ALA A 178 -14.31 -22.22 -51.92
N GLN A 179 -13.64 -22.15 -50.76
CA GLN A 179 -14.23 -21.68 -49.50
C GLN A 179 -14.72 -20.23 -49.60
N ASN A 180 -13.96 -19.32 -50.22
CA ASN A 180 -14.41 -17.95 -50.46
C ASN A 180 -15.62 -17.87 -51.41
N LEU A 181 -15.70 -18.74 -52.41
CA LEU A 181 -16.87 -18.83 -53.29
C LEU A 181 -18.11 -19.28 -52.54
N ILE A 182 -17.98 -20.31 -51.69
CA ILE A 182 -19.05 -20.79 -50.81
C ILE A 182 -19.46 -19.67 -49.85
N PHE A 183 -18.51 -18.98 -49.21
CA PHE A 183 -18.79 -17.86 -48.30
C PHE A 183 -19.59 -16.76 -49.00
N MET A 184 -19.16 -16.34 -50.19
CA MET A 184 -19.86 -15.30 -50.95
C MET A 184 -21.25 -15.76 -51.41
N ARG A 185 -21.45 -17.06 -51.67
CA ARG A 185 -22.77 -17.61 -51.98
C ARG A 185 -23.70 -17.52 -50.76
N GLU A 186 -23.24 -17.93 -49.59
CA GLU A 186 -24.04 -17.86 -48.35
C GLU A 186 -24.32 -16.41 -47.96
N ALA A 187 -23.33 -15.51 -48.04
CA ALA A 187 -23.54 -14.08 -47.81
C ALA A 187 -24.56 -13.47 -48.77
N ARG A 188 -24.59 -13.90 -50.05
CA ARG A 188 -25.63 -13.48 -51.01
C ARG A 188 -27.01 -14.03 -50.66
N LYS A 189 -27.10 -15.20 -50.04
CA LYS A 189 -28.39 -15.72 -49.54
C LYS A 189 -28.89 -14.88 -48.38
N LEU A 190 -28.03 -14.55 -47.42
CA LEU A 190 -28.38 -13.65 -46.31
C LEU A 190 -28.83 -12.27 -46.79
N TRP A 191 -28.13 -11.70 -47.76
CA TRP A 191 -28.52 -10.41 -48.34
C TRP A 191 -29.90 -10.46 -49.01
N ARG A 192 -30.20 -11.53 -49.76
CA ARG A 192 -31.53 -11.72 -50.36
C ARG A 192 -32.61 -11.90 -49.30
N LYS A 193 -32.32 -12.71 -48.27
CA LYS A 193 -33.21 -12.88 -47.10
C LYS A 193 -33.49 -11.53 -46.43
N ALA A 194 -32.50 -10.66 -46.31
CA ALA A 194 -32.67 -9.30 -45.79
C ALA A 194 -33.50 -8.40 -46.72
N GLU A 195 -33.32 -8.48 -48.04
CA GLU A 195 -34.14 -7.76 -49.02
C GLU A 195 -35.62 -8.20 -48.95
N ASP A 196 -35.88 -9.50 -48.83
CA ASP A 196 -37.23 -10.06 -48.71
C ASP A 196 -37.87 -9.71 -47.36
N GLU A 197 -37.12 -9.81 -46.26
CA GLU A 197 -37.58 -9.43 -44.93
C GLU A 197 -37.90 -7.93 -44.84
N LEU A 198 -37.08 -7.07 -45.47
CA LEU A 198 -37.38 -5.64 -45.59
C LEU A 198 -38.69 -5.41 -46.35
N LYS A 199 -38.88 -6.10 -47.49
CA LYS A 199 -40.13 -6.01 -48.27
C LYS A 199 -41.33 -6.40 -47.39
N ASN A 200 -41.21 -7.50 -46.64
CA ASN A 200 -42.25 -7.94 -45.72
C ASN A 200 -42.55 -6.89 -44.65
N ARG A 201 -41.54 -6.38 -43.92
CA ARG A 201 -41.71 -5.36 -42.87
C ARG A 201 -42.36 -4.08 -43.40
N VAL A 202 -41.97 -3.62 -44.58
CA VAL A 202 -42.57 -2.44 -45.22
C VAL A 202 -44.04 -2.70 -45.58
N THR A 203 -44.35 -3.85 -46.19
CA THR A 203 -45.74 -4.18 -46.57
C THR A 203 -46.65 -4.31 -45.33
N GLU A 204 -46.17 -4.93 -44.27
CA GLU A 204 -46.89 -5.05 -43.00
C GLU A 204 -47.10 -3.69 -42.34
N PHE A 205 -46.08 -2.84 -42.29
CA PHE A 205 -46.17 -1.49 -41.72
C PHE A 205 -47.16 -0.60 -42.49
N VAL A 206 -47.11 -0.64 -43.83
CA VAL A 206 -48.06 0.10 -44.69
C VAL A 206 -49.48 -0.42 -44.48
N ALA A 207 -49.68 -1.75 -44.47
CA ALA A 207 -51.00 -2.34 -44.25
C ALA A 207 -51.56 -2.00 -42.86
N LYS A 208 -50.73 -2.03 -41.82
CA LYS A 208 -51.11 -1.68 -40.44
C LYS A 208 -51.49 -0.21 -40.32
N THR A 209 -50.69 0.68 -40.88
CA THR A 209 -50.92 2.13 -40.85
C THR A 209 -52.18 2.52 -41.64
N MET A 210 -52.42 1.89 -42.80
CA MET A 210 -53.63 2.11 -43.59
C MET A 210 -54.90 1.62 -42.89
N LYS A 211 -54.85 0.47 -42.20
CA LYS A 211 -55.97 -0.03 -41.39
C LYS A 211 -56.26 0.87 -40.18
N ALA A 212 -55.22 1.41 -39.54
CA ALA A 212 -55.37 2.31 -38.41
C ALA A 212 -55.94 3.69 -38.80
N GLY A 213 -55.56 4.21 -39.97
CA GLY A 213 -56.05 5.50 -40.50
C GLY A 213 -57.57 5.54 -40.77
N GLY A 214 -58.21 4.39 -40.96
CA GLY A 214 -59.67 4.29 -41.16
C GLY A 214 -60.52 4.46 -39.90
N LYS A 215 -59.92 4.41 -38.70
CA LYS A 215 -60.60 4.64 -37.41
C LYS A 215 -60.12 5.97 -36.81
N LYS A 216 -60.66 7.09 -37.31
CA LYS A 216 -60.54 8.49 -36.83
C LYS A 216 -59.13 8.92 -36.38
N GLY A 217 -58.49 9.71 -37.26
CA GLY A 217 -57.10 10.18 -37.17
C GLY A 217 -56.62 10.67 -35.81
N SER A 218 -55.54 10.05 -35.31
CA SER A 218 -54.81 10.54 -34.14
C SER A 218 -53.36 10.03 -34.01
N ILE A 219 -52.79 9.32 -35.01
CA ILE A 219 -51.43 8.73 -34.85
C ILE A 219 -50.34 9.55 -35.56
N LEU A 220 -50.65 10.24 -36.67
CA LEU A 220 -49.64 10.98 -37.44
C LEU A 220 -49.30 12.38 -36.87
N SER A 221 -50.05 12.90 -35.90
CA SER A 221 -49.76 14.21 -35.27
C SER A 221 -48.82 14.13 -34.08
N ALA A 222 -48.58 12.95 -33.50
CA ALA A 222 -47.84 12.82 -32.23
C ALA A 222 -46.31 12.74 -32.38
N GLN A 223 -45.78 12.45 -33.58
CA GLN A 223 -44.33 12.24 -33.76
C GLN A 223 -43.56 13.46 -34.29
N ASN A 224 -44.24 14.52 -34.73
CA ASN A 224 -43.59 15.75 -35.23
C ASN A 224 -43.51 16.89 -34.19
N SER A 225 -43.98 16.70 -32.95
CA SER A 225 -44.05 17.76 -31.93
C SER A 225 -42.96 17.70 -30.85
N VAL A 226 -41.82 17.02 -31.06
CA VAL A 226 -40.74 16.87 -30.05
C VAL A 226 -39.46 17.64 -30.41
N ALA A 227 -39.48 18.48 -31.45
CA ALA A 227 -38.34 19.33 -31.81
C ALA A 227 -38.76 20.78 -31.97
N ASP A 228 -39.15 21.43 -30.87
CA ASP A 228 -38.94 22.85 -30.59
C ASP A 228 -39.57 23.18 -29.23
N GLY A 229 -38.83 22.88 -28.17
CA GLY A 229 -39.12 23.34 -26.81
C GLY A 229 -38.26 24.55 -26.48
N ALA A 230 -38.75 25.74 -26.79
CA ALA A 230 -38.24 26.99 -26.23
C ALA A 230 -39.40 27.99 -26.07
N ASP A 231 -39.75 28.21 -24.80
CA ASP A 231 -40.35 29.40 -24.21
C ASP A 231 -41.37 30.23 -25.03
N SER A 232 -42.65 30.07 -24.68
CA SER A 232 -43.53 31.22 -24.42
C SER A 232 -44.79 30.80 -23.67
N GLU A 233 -44.72 30.84 -22.35
CA GLU A 233 -45.88 31.05 -21.49
C GLU A 233 -46.34 32.50 -21.69
N ARG A 234 -47.54 32.71 -22.26
CA ARG A 234 -48.38 33.88 -21.94
C ARG A 234 -49.80 33.74 -22.46
N ASP A 235 -50.70 34.03 -21.52
CA ASP A 235 -51.98 34.71 -21.68
C ASP A 235 -53.17 33.95 -22.29
N ALA A 236 -53.90 33.40 -21.32
CA ALA A 236 -55.33 33.23 -21.24
C ALA A 236 -56.22 34.26 -21.96
N LYS A 237 -57.43 33.75 -22.25
CA LYS A 237 -58.73 34.41 -22.47
C LYS A 237 -58.99 34.98 -23.86
N GLY A 238 -59.92 34.33 -24.56
CA GLY A 238 -60.85 35.04 -25.42
C GLY A 238 -61.65 34.18 -26.38
N ARG A 239 -62.97 34.13 -26.13
CA ARG A 239 -64.07 33.99 -27.11
C ARG A 239 -64.25 32.61 -27.77
N ALA A 240 -65.33 31.91 -27.43
CA ALA A 240 -66.74 32.15 -27.81
C ALA A 240 -67.11 31.42 -29.10
N ASP A 241 -68.15 30.59 -28.97
CA ASP A 241 -69.13 30.21 -29.97
C ASP A 241 -68.65 30.10 -31.42
N ARG A 242 -68.44 28.85 -31.86
CA ARG A 242 -68.80 28.48 -33.23
C ARG A 242 -69.55 27.17 -33.27
N ASP A 243 -70.71 27.30 -33.90
CA ASP A 243 -71.74 26.33 -34.10
C ASP A 243 -71.26 25.00 -34.66
N VAL A 244 -71.89 23.97 -34.11
CA VAL A 244 -71.88 22.58 -34.56
C VAL A 244 -72.72 22.50 -35.83
N ASP A 245 -72.12 22.73 -36.99
CA ASP A 245 -72.65 22.26 -38.27
C ASP A 245 -72.00 20.91 -38.61
N SER A 246 -72.49 19.88 -37.93
CA SER A 246 -72.31 18.48 -38.36
C SER A 246 -73.22 18.21 -39.56
N ARG A 247 -72.79 18.63 -40.74
CA ARG A 247 -73.40 18.21 -42.01
C ARG A 247 -72.37 17.52 -42.88
N GLY A 248 -72.46 16.19 -42.87
CA GLY A 248 -72.10 15.30 -43.96
C GLY A 248 -70.76 15.57 -44.64
N ASP A 249 -69.67 15.08 -44.04
CA ASP A 249 -68.46 14.75 -44.80
C ASP A 249 -68.80 13.56 -45.70
N SER A 250 -69.47 13.87 -46.81
CA SER A 250 -69.78 12.95 -47.89
C SER A 250 -68.45 12.39 -48.36
N GLY A 251 -68.23 11.11 -48.11
CA GLY A 251 -66.97 10.41 -48.37
C GLY A 251 -66.37 10.82 -49.70
N LYS A 252 -65.41 11.75 -49.65
CA LYS A 252 -64.52 12.00 -50.78
C LYS A 252 -63.82 10.69 -51.03
N PHE A 253 -64.25 10.02 -52.10
CA PHE A 253 -63.51 8.89 -52.65
C PHE A 253 -62.12 9.40 -52.95
N GLU A 254 -61.16 9.07 -52.07
CA GLU A 254 -59.76 9.32 -52.32
C GLU A 254 -59.42 8.76 -53.69
N SER A 255 -58.85 9.61 -54.54
CA SER A 255 -58.40 9.16 -55.85
C SER A 255 -57.39 8.01 -55.66
N PRO A 256 -57.38 6.99 -56.54
CA PRO A 256 -56.31 5.98 -56.54
C PRO A 256 -54.90 6.57 -56.51
N GLU A 257 -54.70 7.73 -57.14
CA GLU A 257 -53.43 8.47 -57.13
C GLU A 257 -53.08 9.01 -55.73
N GLU A 258 -54.05 9.55 -55.01
CA GLU A 258 -53.86 10.06 -53.64
C GLU A 258 -53.55 8.91 -52.68
N ARG A 259 -54.19 7.75 -52.85
CA ARG A 259 -53.89 6.54 -52.07
C ARG A 259 -52.48 6.03 -52.32
N MET A 260 -52.04 5.97 -53.58
CA MET A 260 -50.66 5.59 -53.90
C MET A 260 -49.65 6.60 -53.36
N ALA A 261 -49.92 7.91 -53.44
CA ALA A 261 -49.06 8.93 -52.86
C ALA A 261 -48.96 8.80 -51.32
N LYS A 262 -50.07 8.47 -50.65
CA LYS A 262 -50.07 8.19 -49.20
C LYS A 262 -49.29 6.92 -48.86
N MET A 263 -49.42 5.84 -49.64
CA MET A 263 -48.63 4.61 -49.46
C MET A 263 -47.14 4.89 -49.57
N LYS A 264 -46.71 5.63 -50.60
CA LYS A 264 -45.29 6.01 -50.80
C LYS A 264 -44.75 6.85 -49.63
N LYS A 265 -45.56 7.75 -49.08
CA LYS A 265 -45.16 8.53 -47.89
C LYS A 265 -44.99 7.66 -46.65
N ILE A 266 -45.91 6.73 -46.40
CA ILE A 266 -45.84 5.80 -45.25
C ILE A 266 -44.67 4.84 -45.40
N GLU A 267 -44.42 4.32 -46.61
CA GLU A 267 -43.25 3.51 -46.94
C GLU A 267 -41.95 4.28 -46.65
N ALA A 268 -41.84 5.54 -47.10
CA ALA A 268 -40.66 6.35 -46.83
C ALA A 268 -40.40 6.55 -45.33
N LEU A 269 -41.45 6.69 -44.52
CA LEU A 269 -41.32 6.79 -43.05
C LEU A 269 -40.79 5.50 -42.44
N CYS A 270 -41.35 4.34 -42.82
CA CYS A 270 -40.89 3.03 -42.35
C CYS A 270 -39.42 2.79 -42.72
N LEU A 271 -39.05 3.09 -43.97
CA LEU A 271 -37.68 2.96 -44.42
C LEU A 271 -36.75 3.93 -43.66
N GLN A 272 -37.20 5.14 -43.31
CA GLN A 272 -36.41 6.08 -42.52
C GLN A 272 -36.15 5.57 -41.09
N GLU A 273 -37.12 4.87 -40.49
CA GLU A 273 -36.96 4.22 -39.18
C GLU A 273 -35.99 3.04 -39.24
N LEU A 274 -36.16 2.16 -40.23
CA LEU A 274 -35.32 0.96 -40.39
C LEU A 274 -33.90 1.25 -40.90
N SER A 275 -33.63 2.44 -41.44
CA SER A 275 -32.35 2.79 -42.07
C SER A 275 -31.34 3.43 -41.10
N LEU A 276 -30.96 4.70 -41.31
CA LEU A 276 -29.91 5.38 -40.55
C LEU A 276 -30.26 5.59 -39.08
N LYS A 277 -31.56 5.65 -38.73
CA LYS A 277 -32.00 5.79 -37.34
C LYS A 277 -31.63 4.53 -36.56
N GLN A 278 -31.96 3.35 -37.09
CA GLN A 278 -31.59 2.07 -36.49
C GLN A 278 -30.07 1.92 -36.32
N LEU A 279 -29.30 2.23 -37.38
CA LEU A 279 -27.83 2.20 -37.32
C LEU A 279 -27.27 3.16 -36.26
N LYS A 280 -27.86 4.35 -36.10
CA LYS A 280 -27.45 5.32 -35.07
C LYS A 280 -27.75 4.80 -33.66
N MET A 281 -28.94 4.21 -33.45
CA MET A 281 -29.29 3.62 -32.16
C MET A 281 -28.33 2.50 -31.77
N TRP A 282 -27.99 1.61 -32.69
CA TRP A 282 -27.01 0.55 -32.40
C TRP A 282 -25.63 1.10 -32.06
N LEU A 283 -25.18 2.19 -32.70
CA LEU A 283 -23.92 2.82 -32.33
C LEU A 283 -23.95 3.42 -30.92
N GLU A 284 -25.07 3.99 -30.49
CA GLU A 284 -25.26 4.50 -29.14
C GLU A 284 -25.27 3.34 -28.12
N GLU A 285 -26.02 2.27 -28.39
CA GLU A 285 -26.03 1.05 -27.58
C GLU A 285 -24.64 0.40 -27.46
N ASP A 286 -23.90 0.34 -28.58
CA ASP A 286 -22.55 -0.24 -28.61
C ASP A 286 -21.57 0.59 -27.77
N GLN A 287 -21.68 1.93 -27.83
CA GLN A 287 -20.87 2.83 -26.99
C GLN A 287 -21.22 2.68 -25.50
N ASP A 288 -22.50 2.61 -25.18
CA ASP A 288 -22.97 2.42 -23.80
C ASP A 288 -22.53 1.05 -23.25
N ALA A 289 -22.59 -0.02 -24.05
CA ALA A 289 -22.11 -1.34 -23.68
C ALA A 289 -20.59 -1.34 -23.41
N ILE A 290 -19.80 -0.64 -24.24
CA ILE A 290 -18.36 -0.48 -24.02
C ILE A 290 -18.08 0.28 -22.71
N LEU A 291 -18.80 1.38 -22.46
CA LEU A 291 -18.66 2.17 -21.24
C LEU A 291 -19.07 1.38 -19.99
N ASN A 292 -20.17 0.64 -20.05
CA ASN A 292 -20.63 -0.21 -18.95
C ASN A 292 -19.60 -1.29 -18.63
N LYS A 293 -19.07 -1.98 -19.64
CA LYS A 293 -18.00 -2.97 -19.45
C LYS A 293 -16.72 -2.34 -18.88
N ALA A 294 -16.37 -1.12 -19.30
CA ALA A 294 -15.23 -0.40 -18.73
C ALA A 294 -15.46 -0.05 -17.24
N ASN A 295 -16.67 0.37 -16.88
CA ASN A 295 -17.06 0.66 -15.50
C ASN A 295 -17.06 -0.60 -14.62
N GLU A 296 -17.59 -1.72 -15.11
CA GLU A 296 -17.55 -3.01 -14.40
C GLU A 296 -16.11 -3.45 -14.14
N ASN A 297 -15.25 -3.41 -15.17
CA ASN A 297 -13.83 -3.73 -15.03
C ASN A 297 -13.11 -2.78 -14.04
N ALA A 298 -13.47 -1.49 -14.03
CA ALA A 298 -12.94 -0.53 -13.07
C ALA A 298 -13.37 -0.85 -11.63
N MET A 299 -14.65 -1.21 -11.44
CA MET A 299 -15.19 -1.61 -10.14
C MET A 299 -14.57 -2.92 -9.63
N GLU A 300 -14.36 -3.90 -10.51
CA GLU A 300 -13.65 -5.13 -10.16
C GLU A 300 -12.20 -4.86 -9.76
N LYS A 301 -11.49 -4.00 -10.49
CA LYS A 301 -10.12 -3.57 -10.11
C LYS A 301 -10.10 -2.88 -8.75
N ILE A 302 -11.06 -2.01 -8.47
CA ILE A 302 -11.18 -1.36 -7.15
C ILE A 302 -11.47 -2.41 -6.06
N LYS A 303 -12.36 -3.38 -6.33
CA LYS A 303 -12.67 -4.45 -5.38
C LYS A 303 -11.46 -5.34 -5.10
N GLN A 304 -10.69 -5.71 -6.14
CA GLN A 304 -9.44 -6.46 -6.00
C GLN A 304 -8.38 -5.64 -5.25
N ALA A 305 -8.25 -4.35 -5.53
CA ALA A 305 -7.34 -3.46 -4.80
C ALA A 305 -7.71 -3.34 -3.32
N LYS A 306 -9.01 -3.21 -3.00
CA LYS A 306 -9.49 -3.19 -1.61
C LYS A 306 -9.24 -4.53 -0.91
N SER A 307 -9.57 -5.65 -1.54
CA SER A 307 -9.36 -6.98 -0.96
C SER A 307 -7.88 -7.28 -0.72
N SER A 308 -7.02 -6.97 -1.69
CA SER A 308 -5.56 -7.14 -1.54
C SER A 308 -4.98 -6.20 -0.46
N HIS A 309 -5.48 -4.96 -0.37
CA HIS A 309 -5.09 -4.04 0.69
C HIS A 309 -5.54 -4.53 2.08
N GLU A 310 -6.78 -5.01 2.23
CA GLU A 310 -7.26 -5.59 3.48
C GLU A 310 -6.46 -6.83 3.90
N GLN A 311 -6.13 -7.70 2.95
CA GLN A 311 -5.24 -8.85 3.22
C GLN A 311 -3.84 -8.39 3.64
N PHE A 312 -3.30 -7.36 2.98
CA PHE A 312 -2.02 -6.77 3.36
C PHE A 312 -2.06 -6.16 4.76
N VAL A 313 -3.10 -5.40 5.10
CA VAL A 313 -3.28 -4.80 6.42
C VAL A 313 -3.41 -5.89 7.48
N LYS A 314 -4.25 -6.91 7.26
CA LYS A 314 -4.38 -8.07 8.17
C LYS A 314 -3.04 -8.79 8.37
N LYS A 315 -2.29 -9.03 7.29
CA LYS A 315 -0.97 -9.67 7.35
C LYS A 315 0.06 -8.80 8.09
N LYS A 316 0.05 -7.49 7.84
CA LYS A 316 0.93 -6.52 8.48
C LYS A 316 0.63 -6.43 9.97
N ASP A 317 -0.62 -6.26 10.35
CA ASP A 317 -1.01 -6.13 11.75
C ASP A 317 -0.83 -7.45 12.53
N GLY A 318 -1.04 -8.60 11.89
CA GLY A 318 -0.74 -9.91 12.48
C GLY A 318 0.74 -10.19 12.74
N LEU A 319 1.66 -9.40 12.16
CA LEU A 319 3.10 -9.46 12.41
C LEU A 319 3.58 -8.40 13.41
N ARG A 320 2.67 -7.57 13.92
CA ARG A 320 3.02 -6.46 14.81
C ARG A 320 3.38 -6.97 16.20
N ILE A 321 4.49 -6.47 16.73
CA ILE A 321 4.98 -6.67 18.10
C ILE A 321 5.16 -5.30 18.73
N ARG A 322 4.58 -5.09 19.90
CA ARG A 322 4.82 -3.93 20.76
C ARG A 322 6.07 -4.15 21.60
N MET A 323 6.94 -3.13 21.60
CA MET A 323 8.22 -3.14 22.31
C MET A 323 8.10 -2.45 23.68
N PRO A 324 8.92 -2.84 24.67
CA PRO A 324 9.15 -2.09 25.90
C PRO A 324 9.81 -0.73 25.63
N ASP A 325 9.53 0.26 26.48
CA ASP A 325 10.04 1.63 26.32
C ASP A 325 11.56 1.77 26.56
N SER A 326 12.19 0.81 27.25
CA SER A 326 13.64 0.76 27.44
C SER A 326 14.15 -0.69 27.36
N ILE A 327 14.63 -1.07 26.18
CA ILE A 327 15.36 -2.33 26.00
C ILE A 327 16.85 -2.00 26.04
N PRO A 328 17.65 -2.64 26.90
CA PRO A 328 19.10 -2.49 26.85
C PRO A 328 19.58 -2.95 25.47
N THR A 329 20.27 -2.06 24.76
CA THR A 329 20.85 -2.35 23.46
C THR A 329 21.79 -3.52 23.59
N THR A 330 21.50 -4.62 22.88
CA THR A 330 22.51 -5.64 22.64
C THR A 330 23.63 -4.99 21.86
N ASN A 331 24.87 -5.17 22.30
CA ASN A 331 26.03 -4.60 21.65
C ASN A 331 26.21 -5.33 20.31
N ILE A 332 25.58 -4.80 19.25
CA ILE A 332 25.69 -5.36 17.90
C ILE A 332 27.16 -5.14 17.48
N PRO A 333 27.92 -6.20 17.18
CA PRO A 333 29.28 -6.04 16.68
C PRO A 333 29.21 -5.20 15.41
N GLY A 334 29.88 -4.04 15.41
CA GLY A 334 29.92 -3.18 14.24
C GLY A 334 30.39 -3.98 13.02
N MET A 335 29.70 -3.88 11.89
CA MET A 335 30.19 -4.45 10.64
C MET A 335 31.51 -3.76 10.29
N GLY A 336 32.62 -4.39 10.64
CA GLY A 336 33.96 -3.98 10.24
C GLY A 336 34.09 -4.15 8.72
N TYR A 337 33.75 -3.10 7.97
CA TYR A 337 34.12 -2.99 6.57
C TYR A 337 35.60 -2.59 6.49
N GLY A 338 36.47 -3.61 6.57
CA GLY A 338 37.89 -3.48 6.22
C GLY A 338 38.85 -3.66 7.39
N LYS A 339 39.92 -4.41 7.09
CA LYS A 339 41.11 -4.72 7.91
C LYS A 339 40.87 -5.69 9.08
N GLU A 340 40.85 -6.98 8.78
CA GLU A 340 41.87 -7.93 9.26
C GLU A 340 41.60 -9.32 8.66
N LEU A 341 42.56 -9.79 7.86
CA LEU A 341 42.61 -11.12 7.25
C LEU A 341 43.26 -12.10 8.24
N THR A 342 42.60 -12.41 9.35
CA THR A 342 42.99 -13.53 10.22
C THR A 342 41.88 -14.57 10.25
N GLY A 343 42.21 -15.76 9.75
CA GLY A 343 41.31 -16.80 9.25
C GLY A 343 40.52 -17.61 10.29
N VAL A 344 40.18 -17.06 11.46
CA VAL A 344 39.25 -17.72 12.38
C VAL A 344 38.28 -16.67 12.94
N ARG A 345 37.21 -16.38 12.19
CA ARG A 345 36.07 -15.66 12.73
C ARG A 345 35.35 -16.56 13.73
N ALA A 346 35.41 -16.22 15.01
CA ALA A 346 34.49 -16.78 15.99
C ALA A 346 33.05 -16.61 15.47
N GLN A 347 32.27 -17.68 15.42
CA GLN A 347 30.85 -17.59 15.09
C GLN A 347 30.14 -16.88 16.24
N VAL A 348 30.15 -15.55 16.21
CA VAL A 348 29.29 -14.73 17.08
C VAL A 348 27.86 -15.06 16.68
N LYS A 349 27.06 -15.54 17.64
CA LYS A 349 25.62 -15.79 17.45
C LYS A 349 25.00 -14.54 16.83
N GLY A 350 24.65 -14.63 15.56
CA GLY A 350 23.99 -13.53 14.84
C GLY A 350 22.68 -13.16 15.53
N VAL A 351 22.30 -11.90 15.37
CA VAL A 351 21.05 -11.32 15.83
C VAL A 351 19.90 -12.20 15.33
N SER A 352 19.24 -12.92 16.23
CA SER A 352 18.38 -14.06 15.82
C SER A 352 16.91 -13.69 15.67
N THR A 353 16.51 -12.55 16.22
CA THR A 353 15.13 -12.08 16.26
C THR A 353 15.03 -10.61 15.86
N THR A 354 13.84 -10.23 15.39
CA THR A 354 13.51 -8.83 15.06
C THR A 354 13.62 -7.89 16.27
N ILE A 355 13.44 -8.39 17.50
CA ILE A 355 13.61 -7.61 18.72
C ILE A 355 15.06 -7.22 18.92
N ASP A 356 16.00 -8.15 18.75
CA ASP A 356 17.41 -7.86 18.90
C ASP A 356 17.89 -6.87 17.83
N LEU A 357 17.35 -6.96 16.61
CA LEU A 357 17.66 -6.02 15.52
C LEU A 357 17.20 -4.59 15.83
N MET A 358 16.07 -4.45 16.53
CA MET A 358 15.41 -3.16 16.74
C MET A 358 15.55 -2.65 18.19
N ALA A 359 16.28 -3.38 19.04
CA ALA A 359 16.56 -2.99 20.41
C ALA A 359 17.32 -1.65 20.43
N GLY A 360 16.84 -0.69 21.24
CA GLY A 360 17.44 0.63 21.37
C GLY A 360 17.04 1.68 20.32
N MET A 361 16.22 1.32 19.33
CA MET A 361 15.75 2.28 18.32
C MET A 361 14.59 3.17 18.80
N GLY A 362 14.08 2.94 20.03
CA GLY A 362 12.95 3.70 20.60
C GLY A 362 11.61 3.48 19.90
N LEU A 363 11.51 2.44 19.06
CA LEU A 363 10.30 2.13 18.30
C LEU A 363 9.27 1.44 19.20
N LYS A 364 8.06 1.98 19.28
CA LYS A 364 6.95 1.39 20.04
C LYS A 364 6.41 0.10 19.42
N TYR A 365 6.42 0.01 18.09
CA TYR A 365 5.93 -1.15 17.35
C TYR A 365 6.95 -1.57 16.29
N VAL A 366 7.14 -2.87 16.18
CA VAL A 366 8.01 -3.50 15.20
C VAL A 366 7.22 -4.62 14.52
N HIS A 367 7.53 -4.90 13.26
CA HIS A 367 6.88 -5.99 12.51
C HIS A 367 7.88 -7.13 12.34
N ALA A 368 7.52 -8.33 12.79
CA ALA A 368 8.34 -9.51 12.60
C ALA A 368 8.52 -9.82 11.11
N THR A 369 9.67 -10.38 10.75
CA THR A 369 10.00 -10.69 9.34
C THR A 369 9.11 -11.80 8.78
N ASN A 370 8.76 -12.80 9.59
CA ASN A 370 7.88 -13.90 9.20
C ASN A 370 7.13 -14.51 10.40
N LYS A 371 5.88 -14.93 10.17
CA LYS A 371 5.11 -15.80 11.07
C LYS A 371 5.53 -17.26 10.86
N GLY A 372 5.54 -18.06 11.93
CA GLY A 372 5.87 -19.47 11.87
C GLY A 372 4.93 -20.24 10.95
N ARG A 373 5.45 -21.29 10.31
CA ARG A 373 4.62 -22.28 9.59
C ARG A 373 4.33 -23.44 10.55
N LYS A 374 3.26 -24.21 10.31
CA LYS A 374 2.93 -25.39 11.14
C LYS A 374 4.18 -26.28 11.30
N GLY A 375 4.65 -26.41 12.54
CA GLY A 375 5.83 -27.21 12.90
C GLY A 375 7.18 -26.46 12.98
N GLN A 376 7.26 -25.17 12.61
CA GLN A 376 8.49 -24.39 12.70
C GLN A 376 8.23 -22.99 13.30
N MET A 377 8.87 -22.68 14.42
CA MET A 377 8.80 -21.36 15.05
C MET A 377 9.39 -20.29 14.12
N GLY A 378 8.57 -19.33 13.73
CA GLY A 378 8.96 -18.16 12.97
C GLY A 378 9.60 -17.09 13.84
N ASP A 379 9.94 -15.98 13.21
CA ASP A 379 10.56 -14.84 13.89
C ASP A 379 9.57 -14.13 14.83
N LEU A 380 8.28 -14.10 14.48
CA LEU A 380 7.21 -13.56 15.34
C LEU A 380 7.15 -14.31 16.68
N GLU A 381 7.10 -15.64 16.65
CA GLU A 381 6.98 -16.47 17.84
C GLU A 381 8.26 -16.40 18.69
N LYS A 382 9.43 -16.46 18.06
CA LYS A 382 10.73 -16.32 18.76
C LYS A 382 10.88 -14.96 19.43
N SER A 383 10.45 -13.90 18.75
CA SER A 383 10.45 -12.55 19.30
C SER A 383 9.48 -12.44 20.49
N ARG A 384 8.26 -12.96 20.37
CA ARG A 384 7.31 -13.00 21.50
C ARG A 384 7.89 -13.74 22.70
N ASP A 385 8.43 -14.94 22.50
CA ASP A 385 9.08 -15.74 23.56
C ASP A 385 10.25 -15.00 24.22
N GLN A 386 11.00 -14.21 23.45
CA GLN A 386 12.09 -13.40 23.98
C GLN A 386 11.59 -12.27 24.89
N LEU A 387 10.48 -11.59 24.55
CA LEU A 387 9.86 -10.60 25.43
C LEU A 387 9.37 -11.23 26.73
N LEU A 388 8.79 -12.43 26.64
CA LEU A 388 8.33 -13.17 27.82
C LEU A 388 9.49 -13.54 28.75
N LYS A 389 10.63 -13.96 28.19
CA LYS A 389 11.88 -14.19 28.94
C LYS A 389 12.45 -12.92 29.55
N MET A 390 12.23 -11.75 28.92
CA MET A 390 12.59 -10.44 29.48
C MET A 390 11.56 -9.93 30.50
N GLY A 391 10.46 -10.65 30.73
CA GLY A 391 9.39 -10.27 31.64
C GLY A 391 8.46 -9.17 31.12
N PHE A 392 8.48 -8.87 29.81
CA PHE A 392 7.57 -7.90 29.20
C PHE A 392 6.35 -8.60 28.61
N ILE A 393 5.20 -8.38 29.25
CA ILE A 393 3.92 -8.96 28.84
C ILE A 393 2.96 -7.82 28.50
N ASP A 394 2.63 -7.68 27.22
CA ASP A 394 1.65 -6.70 26.73
C ASP A 394 0.53 -7.42 25.99
N LYS A 395 -0.73 -7.03 26.25
CA LYS A 395 -1.92 -7.60 25.61
C LYS A 395 -1.87 -7.49 24.08
N ALA A 396 -1.21 -6.46 23.54
CA ALA A 396 -1.07 -6.27 22.09
C ALA A 396 -0.15 -7.29 21.40
N ASN A 397 0.62 -8.07 22.17
CA ASN A 397 1.55 -9.08 21.65
C ASN A 397 0.93 -10.48 21.56
N PHE A 398 -0.32 -10.65 21.96
CA PHE A 398 -1.03 -11.93 21.91
C PHE A 398 -2.17 -11.83 20.91
N ASP A 399 -2.35 -12.87 20.10
CA ASP A 399 -3.49 -12.97 19.20
C ASP A 399 -4.77 -13.20 20.05
N GLU A 400 -5.97 -12.90 19.52
CA GLU A 400 -7.22 -13.06 20.30
C GLU A 400 -7.45 -14.50 20.79
N GLU A 401 -6.94 -15.49 20.05
CA GLU A 401 -6.97 -16.91 20.39
C GLU A 401 -6.02 -17.26 21.56
N ASP A 402 -4.94 -16.49 21.75
CA ASP A 402 -3.89 -16.74 22.76
C ASP A 402 -4.11 -15.95 24.07
N LYS A 403 -5.29 -15.35 24.23
CA LYS A 403 -5.62 -14.50 25.39
C LYS A 403 -5.52 -15.26 26.73
N HIS A 404 -5.77 -16.56 26.73
CA HIS A 404 -5.60 -17.41 27.91
C HIS A 404 -4.13 -17.63 28.31
N LEU A 405 -3.21 -17.64 27.34
CA LEU A 405 -1.76 -17.72 27.58
C LEU A 405 -1.24 -16.44 28.23
N TYR A 406 -1.73 -15.27 27.78
CA TYR A 406 -1.42 -13.98 28.40
C TYR A 406 -1.77 -13.95 29.90
N ASP A 407 -2.98 -14.40 30.26
CA ASP A 407 -3.43 -14.37 31.66
C ASP A 407 -2.68 -15.35 32.57
N LYS A 408 -2.13 -16.43 32.00
CA LYS A 408 -1.29 -17.41 32.70
C LYS A 408 0.12 -16.86 32.93
N GLU A 409 0.77 -16.38 31.87
CA GLU A 409 2.10 -15.76 31.91
C GLU A 409 2.14 -14.57 32.87
N ARG A 410 1.10 -13.71 32.87
CA ARG A 410 1.02 -12.57 33.79
C ARG A 410 1.02 -12.97 35.27
N ARG A 411 0.50 -14.15 35.62
CA ARG A 411 0.43 -14.64 37.00
C ARG A 411 1.65 -15.46 37.41
N GLU A 412 2.26 -16.16 36.46
CA GLU A 412 3.23 -17.22 36.75
C GLU A 412 4.68 -16.86 36.37
N ASN A 413 4.91 -15.79 35.60
CA ASN A 413 6.27 -15.47 35.12
C ASN A 413 7.23 -15.16 36.28
N SER A 414 8.28 -15.99 36.41
CA SER A 414 9.27 -15.95 37.48
C SER A 414 10.11 -14.68 37.47
N VAL A 415 10.37 -14.11 36.29
CA VAL A 415 11.22 -12.93 36.10
C VAL A 415 10.57 -11.68 36.72
N ILE A 416 9.24 -11.57 36.63
CA ILE A 416 8.49 -10.47 37.25
C ILE A 416 8.52 -10.58 38.76
N LYS A 417 8.35 -11.80 39.31
CA LYS A 417 8.40 -12.05 40.76
C LYS A 417 9.79 -11.75 41.34
N GLU A 418 10.84 -12.16 40.64
CA GLU A 418 12.22 -11.91 41.05
C GLU A 418 12.55 -10.41 41.01
N LYS A 419 12.14 -9.69 39.96
CA LYS A 419 12.32 -8.23 39.87
C LYS A 419 11.59 -7.49 40.99
N GLN A 420 10.35 -7.89 41.30
CA GLN A 420 9.60 -7.31 42.41
C GLN A 420 10.24 -7.59 43.77
N ALA A 421 10.79 -8.78 43.98
CA ALA A 421 11.51 -9.13 45.21
C ALA A 421 12.80 -8.31 45.37
N LEU A 422 13.55 -8.10 44.29
CA LEU A 422 14.76 -7.27 44.31
C LEU A 422 14.40 -5.79 44.62
N GLU A 423 13.36 -5.26 43.98
CA GLU A 423 12.90 -3.90 44.23
C GLU A 423 12.40 -3.73 45.68
N ALA A 424 11.68 -4.71 46.22
CA ALA A 424 11.28 -4.73 47.62
C ALA A 424 12.49 -4.71 48.57
N LYS A 425 13.53 -5.52 48.28
CA LYS A 425 14.77 -5.55 49.06
C LYS A 425 15.50 -4.20 49.03
N THR A 426 15.63 -3.59 47.85
CA THR A 426 16.25 -2.24 47.73
C THR A 426 15.44 -1.16 48.44
N ARG A 427 14.10 -1.27 48.43
CA ARG A 427 13.22 -0.35 49.18
C ARG A 427 13.43 -0.50 50.68
N GLU A 428 13.56 -1.74 51.18
CA GLU A 428 13.85 -2.02 52.59
C GLU A 428 15.23 -1.49 53.02
N GLU A 429 16.25 -1.68 52.18
CA GLU A 429 17.60 -1.14 52.41
C GLU A 429 17.59 0.40 52.44
N ASN A 430 16.85 1.04 51.52
CA ASN A 430 16.69 2.50 51.50
C ASN A 430 15.96 3.02 52.75
N THR A 431 14.94 2.30 53.25
CA THR A 431 14.26 2.68 54.49
C THR A 431 15.18 2.57 55.70
N LYS A 432 16.00 1.51 55.79
CA LYS A 432 17.00 1.36 56.87
C LYS A 432 18.05 2.47 56.84
N ALA A 433 18.57 2.79 55.65
CA ALA A 433 19.52 3.88 55.49
C ALA A 433 18.93 5.25 55.89
N TYR A 434 17.63 5.47 55.62
CA TYR A 434 16.93 6.69 56.04
C TYR A 434 16.75 6.76 57.57
N ASP A 435 16.40 5.66 58.22
CA ASP A 435 16.24 5.59 59.68
C ASP A 435 17.58 5.82 60.40
N GLU A 436 18.67 5.22 59.90
CA GLU A 436 20.03 5.46 60.43
C GLU A 436 20.44 6.93 60.30
N TRP A 437 20.09 7.58 59.18
CA TRP A 437 20.35 9.00 58.97
C TRP A 437 19.59 9.90 59.96
N ILE A 438 18.34 9.54 60.30
CA ILE A 438 17.55 10.28 61.32
C ILE A 438 18.25 10.21 62.67
N VAL A 439 18.66 9.03 63.12
CA VAL A 439 19.34 8.85 64.42
C VAL A 439 20.64 9.67 64.47
N GLN A 440 21.42 9.63 63.39
CA GLN A 440 22.66 10.41 63.31
C GLN A 440 22.39 11.93 63.36
N LYS A 441 21.34 12.40 62.69
CA LYS A 441 20.93 13.81 62.72
C LYS A 441 20.50 14.25 64.13
N GLU A 442 19.72 13.44 64.84
CA GLU A 442 19.31 13.76 66.21
C GLU A 442 20.49 13.84 67.17
N LEU A 443 21.46 12.93 67.05
CA LEU A 443 22.70 12.97 67.83
C LEU A 443 23.51 14.23 67.57
N ARG A 444 23.64 14.64 66.29
CA ARG A 444 24.28 15.90 65.92
C ARG A 444 23.56 17.11 66.54
N ASP A 445 22.24 17.19 66.39
CA ASP A 445 21.46 18.30 66.93
C ASP A 445 21.53 18.36 68.47
N SER A 446 21.55 17.20 69.13
CA SER A 446 21.78 17.09 70.57
C SER A 446 23.16 17.59 70.98
N ALA A 447 24.21 17.21 70.26
CA ALA A 447 25.57 17.70 70.52
C ALA A 447 25.69 19.21 70.34
N LEU A 448 25.03 19.80 69.33
CA LEU A 448 25.00 21.25 69.14
C LEU A 448 24.24 21.97 70.25
N LYS A 449 23.12 21.41 70.72
CA LYS A 449 22.40 21.94 71.89
C LYS A 449 23.27 21.89 73.14
N CYS A 450 23.98 20.79 73.38
CA CYS A 450 24.92 20.68 74.49
C CYS A 450 26.07 21.68 74.38
N LEU A 451 26.64 21.89 73.19
CA LEU A 451 27.70 22.87 72.96
C LEU A 451 27.27 24.29 73.34
N ALA A 452 26.02 24.66 73.03
CA ALA A 452 25.47 25.97 73.39
C ALA A 452 25.37 26.18 74.92
N LEU A 453 25.26 25.10 75.70
CA LEU A 453 25.21 25.14 77.16
C LEU A 453 26.60 25.15 77.80
N VAL A 454 27.64 24.70 77.09
CA VAL A 454 29.02 24.76 77.59
C VAL A 454 29.51 26.20 77.54
N PRO A 455 29.98 26.78 78.68
CA PRO A 455 30.47 28.15 78.73
C PRO A 455 31.55 28.40 77.68
N ARG A 456 31.39 29.47 76.91
CA ARG A 456 32.37 29.83 75.89
C ARG A 456 33.70 30.18 76.55
N PRO A 457 34.82 29.77 75.97
CA PRO A 457 36.13 30.10 76.50
C PRO A 457 36.44 31.57 76.19
N VAL A 458 36.24 32.46 77.17
CA VAL A 458 36.56 33.89 77.03
C VAL A 458 38.05 34.10 77.36
N ALA A 459 38.81 34.64 76.41
CA ALA A 459 40.15 35.15 76.71
C ALA A 459 40.00 36.45 77.50
N GLU A 460 40.28 36.42 78.81
CA GLU A 460 40.29 37.64 79.63
C GLU A 460 41.33 38.62 79.09
N MET A 461 40.87 39.74 78.55
CA MET A 461 41.70 40.91 78.23
C MET A 461 41.86 41.77 79.49
N PRO A 462 43.07 42.23 79.86
CA PRO A 462 43.24 43.18 80.95
C PRO A 462 42.64 44.53 80.55
N VAL A 463 41.67 45.00 81.34
CA VAL A 463 41.08 46.33 81.22
C VAL A 463 42.05 47.35 81.83
N LEU A 464 42.60 48.26 81.02
CA LEU A 464 43.22 49.50 81.50
C LEU A 464 42.26 50.68 81.24
N HIS A 465 42.13 51.52 82.25
CA HIS A 465 41.18 52.63 82.42
C HIS A 465 41.51 53.90 81.61
N ASP A 466 40.44 54.68 81.37
CA ASP A 466 40.30 56.14 81.21
C ASP A 466 40.56 56.91 79.89
N ASP A 467 39.42 57.38 79.36
CA ASP A 467 39.01 58.78 79.10
C ASP A 467 39.08 59.48 77.71
N VAL A 468 37.85 59.77 77.24
CA VAL A 468 37.29 61.08 76.80
C VAL A 468 37.48 61.60 75.35
N ARG A 469 36.31 61.83 74.72
CA ARG A 469 35.91 62.77 73.64
C ARG A 469 36.32 62.48 72.18
N GLY A 470 35.29 62.40 71.33
CA GLY A 470 35.37 62.93 69.96
C GLY A 470 34.54 62.24 68.89
N SER A 471 33.27 62.64 68.77
CA SER A 471 32.43 62.77 67.57
C SER A 471 32.49 61.78 66.37
N ALA A 472 31.28 61.40 65.97
CA ALA A 472 30.84 60.64 64.80
C ALA A 472 31.51 60.94 63.44
N THR A 473 31.78 59.87 62.68
CA THR A 473 31.25 59.54 61.33
C THR A 473 32.29 58.76 60.49
N ASN A 474 31.80 57.78 59.72
CA ASN A 474 32.49 56.94 58.72
C ASN A 474 33.44 55.86 59.25
N LEU A 475 33.14 54.58 58.97
CA LEU A 475 33.81 53.81 57.90
C LEU A 475 33.25 52.37 57.80
N LYS A 476 32.61 52.06 56.67
CA LYS A 476 32.74 50.72 56.08
C LYS A 476 34.22 50.50 55.74
N LYS A 477 34.72 49.28 55.97
CA LYS A 477 35.93 48.69 55.35
C LYS A 477 37.26 48.88 56.11
N SER A 478 37.60 47.85 56.90
CA SER A 478 38.96 47.36 57.24
C SER A 478 38.71 46.13 58.13
N ALA A 479 38.89 44.86 57.73
CA ALA A 479 40.10 44.24 57.19
C ALA A 479 41.35 44.79 57.88
N SER A 480 42.01 43.95 58.69
CA SER A 480 43.26 44.20 59.42
C SER A 480 43.19 45.01 60.72
N VAL A 481 42.43 44.54 61.71
CA VAL A 481 42.87 44.67 63.11
C VAL A 481 43.41 43.32 63.51
N GLY A 482 44.73 43.24 63.70
CA GLY A 482 45.38 42.07 64.26
C GLY A 482 44.81 41.82 65.65
N LEU A 483 43.88 40.87 65.76
CA LEU A 483 43.62 40.19 67.01
C LEU A 483 44.95 39.57 67.40
N ALA A 484 45.60 40.13 68.42
CA ALA A 484 46.66 39.44 69.13
C ALA A 484 46.06 38.12 69.60
N THR A 485 46.34 37.05 68.86
CA THR A 485 46.02 35.70 69.28
C THR A 485 46.68 35.54 70.64
N ALA A 486 45.87 35.46 71.71
CA ALA A 486 46.37 35.02 73.00
C ALA A 486 47.12 33.72 72.74
N ASN A 487 48.44 33.75 72.95
CA ASN A 487 49.30 32.64 72.59
C ASN A 487 48.80 31.46 73.42
N PRO A 488 48.37 30.31 72.84
CA PRO A 488 47.74 29.22 73.58
C PRO A 488 48.63 28.63 74.70
N MET A 489 49.91 29.01 74.74
CA MET A 489 50.84 28.79 75.85
C MET A 489 50.58 29.60 77.13
N GLN A 490 49.75 30.66 77.10
CA GLN A 490 49.50 31.51 78.27
C GLN A 490 48.38 31.00 79.18
N ASN A 491 47.51 30.08 78.73
CA ASN A 491 46.43 29.51 79.56
C ASN A 491 46.17 28.01 79.26
N PRO A 492 46.98 27.08 79.81
CA PRO A 492 46.97 25.66 79.44
C PRO A 492 45.66 24.92 79.79
N THR A 493 44.91 25.39 80.78
CA THR A 493 43.62 24.82 81.20
C THR A 493 42.50 25.13 80.20
N LEU A 494 42.43 26.36 79.69
CA LEU A 494 41.47 26.79 78.68
C LEU A 494 41.68 26.06 77.35
N SER A 495 42.95 25.93 76.94
CA SER A 495 43.34 25.17 75.75
C SER A 495 42.92 23.70 75.87
N ARG A 496 43.11 23.07 77.04
CA ARG A 496 42.73 21.66 77.25
C ARG A 496 41.21 21.44 77.17
N HIS A 497 40.42 22.33 77.77
CA HIS A 497 38.95 22.26 77.70
C HIS A 497 38.44 22.33 76.25
N CYS A 498 38.99 23.24 75.44
CA CYS A 498 38.61 23.38 74.04
C CYS A 498 38.94 22.12 73.21
N LEU A 499 40.09 21.48 73.49
CA LEU A 499 40.48 20.24 72.84
C LEU A 499 39.55 19.08 73.21
N ASP A 500 39.14 18.95 74.48
CA ASP A 500 38.26 17.89 74.94
C ASP A 500 36.85 18.02 74.34
N VAL A 501 36.32 19.24 74.27
CA VAL A 501 35.03 19.53 73.59
C VAL A 501 35.13 19.21 72.10
N GLY A 502 36.23 19.57 71.44
CA GLY A 502 36.44 19.27 70.02
C GLY A 502 36.51 17.77 69.72
N ARG A 503 37.19 17.00 70.57
CA ARG A 503 37.23 15.53 70.46
C ARG A 503 35.84 14.90 70.65
N ALA A 504 35.07 15.38 71.62
CA ALA A 504 33.73 14.90 71.88
C ALA A 504 32.79 15.20 70.70
N MET A 505 32.86 16.40 70.15
CA MET A 505 32.05 16.80 68.99
C MET A 505 32.40 16.01 67.72
N LYS A 506 33.70 15.83 67.42
CA LYS A 506 34.13 15.06 66.25
C LYS A 506 33.72 13.59 66.34
N LYS A 507 33.64 13.03 67.55
CA LYS A 507 33.17 11.66 67.78
C LYS A 507 31.68 11.49 67.47
N VAL A 508 30.87 12.54 67.63
CA VAL A 508 29.44 12.52 67.29
C VAL A 508 29.24 12.70 65.79
N ASP A 509 29.80 13.77 65.22
CA ASP A 509 29.70 14.07 63.79
C ASP A 509 30.86 14.97 63.33
N ARG A 510 31.60 14.54 62.30
CA ARG A 510 32.72 15.30 61.71
C ARG A 510 32.30 16.65 61.14
N THR A 511 31.05 16.79 60.70
CA THR A 511 30.54 18.02 60.07
C THR A 511 30.25 19.14 61.07
N THR A 512 30.34 18.87 62.37
CA THR A 512 30.19 19.87 63.44
C THR A 512 31.41 20.78 63.62
N PHE A 513 32.43 20.63 62.77
CA PHE A 513 33.66 21.42 62.78
C PHE A 513 33.41 22.93 62.85
N LEU A 514 32.55 23.46 61.97
CA LEU A 514 32.33 24.92 61.88
C LEU A 514 31.71 25.47 63.16
N ASP A 515 30.80 24.72 63.78
CA ASP A 515 30.14 25.09 65.03
C ASP A 515 31.14 25.08 66.20
N TRP A 516 32.01 24.07 66.26
CA TRP A 516 33.09 24.00 67.24
C TRP A 516 34.14 25.11 67.04
N ALA A 517 34.59 25.33 65.80
CA ALA A 517 35.57 26.35 65.46
C ALA A 517 35.06 27.76 65.82
N LYS A 518 33.77 28.02 65.59
CA LYS A 518 33.10 29.25 66.02
C LYS A 518 32.95 29.33 67.55
N TRP A 519 32.71 28.21 68.22
CA TRP A 519 32.67 28.17 69.69
C TRP A 519 34.04 28.45 70.32
N CYS A 520 35.14 28.06 69.67
CA CYS A 520 36.52 28.38 70.07
C CYS A 520 37.03 29.75 69.60
N GLU A 521 36.20 30.57 68.96
CA GLU A 521 36.58 31.88 68.44
C GLU A 521 37.10 32.78 69.58
N GLY A 522 38.33 33.29 69.44
CA GLY A 522 39.04 34.04 70.48
C GLY A 522 40.13 33.25 71.21
N VAL A 523 40.08 31.91 71.18
CA VAL A 523 41.16 31.04 71.71
C VAL A 523 42.02 30.47 70.59
N PHE A 524 41.39 29.96 69.53
CA PHE A 524 42.08 29.43 68.36
C PHE A 524 41.68 30.22 67.12
N SER A 525 42.63 30.42 66.21
CA SER A 525 42.27 30.80 64.83
C SER A 525 41.56 29.64 64.15
N VAL A 526 40.69 29.93 63.17
CA VAL A 526 39.98 28.88 62.40
C VAL A 526 40.97 27.88 61.77
N ASN A 527 42.13 28.34 61.32
CA ASN A 527 43.18 27.47 60.76
C ASN A 527 43.80 26.56 61.82
N THR A 528 44.05 27.07 63.03
CA THR A 528 44.54 26.27 64.15
C THR A 528 43.50 25.25 64.58
N ALA A 529 42.22 25.65 64.64
CA ALA A 529 41.11 24.76 64.92
C ALA A 529 41.01 23.65 63.86
N GLN A 530 41.15 23.97 62.57
CA GLN A 530 41.14 22.97 61.48
C GLN A 530 42.22 21.90 61.68
N VAL A 531 43.47 22.32 61.94
CA VAL A 531 44.59 21.39 62.17
C VAL A 531 44.34 20.50 63.39
N LEU A 532 43.82 21.08 64.48
CA LEU A 532 43.46 20.33 65.69
C LEU A 532 42.29 19.36 65.42
N TRP A 533 41.28 19.80 64.67
CA TRP A 533 40.15 18.99 64.29
C TRP A 533 40.59 17.78 63.47
N ASP A 534 41.46 17.98 62.49
CA ASP A 534 41.99 16.89 61.65
C ASP A 534 42.79 15.88 62.48
N TYR A 535 43.47 16.32 63.53
CA TYR A 535 44.22 15.47 64.45
C TYR A 535 43.35 14.65 65.43
N PHE A 536 42.11 15.08 65.73
CA PHE A 536 41.26 14.35 66.66
C PHE A 536 40.76 13.01 66.09
N PRO A 537 40.63 11.95 66.91
CA PRO A 537 39.97 10.73 66.48
C PRO A 537 38.44 10.94 66.34
N PRO A 538 37.78 10.32 65.35
CA PRO A 538 38.33 9.39 64.35
C PRO A 538 39.19 10.09 63.28
N LEU A 539 40.36 9.51 63.01
CA LEU A 539 41.25 9.88 61.91
C LEU A 539 40.69 9.26 60.62
N ALA A 540 39.79 9.98 59.96
CA ALA A 540 39.25 9.55 58.68
C ALA A 540 40.10 10.11 57.53
N CYS A 541 40.57 9.24 56.63
CA CYS A 541 40.96 9.70 55.31
C CYS A 541 39.69 10.09 54.53
N ASP A 542 39.79 11.14 53.71
CA ASP A 542 38.65 11.76 53.03
C ASP A 542 37.82 10.78 52.15
N VAL A 543 38.46 9.68 51.74
CA VAL A 543 37.89 8.63 50.89
C VAL A 543 36.98 7.66 51.65
N HIS A 544 37.20 7.44 52.96
CA HIS A 544 36.50 6.38 53.71
C HIS A 544 35.29 6.85 54.51
N CYS A 545 35.13 8.16 54.79
CA CYS A 545 34.11 8.60 55.76
C CYS A 545 33.25 9.80 55.34
N ALA A 546 33.46 10.39 54.15
CA ALA A 546 32.55 11.41 53.65
C ALA A 546 31.45 10.75 52.81
N SER A 547 30.17 10.93 53.20
CA SER A 547 29.00 10.60 52.36
C SER A 547 29.03 11.34 51.02
N TYR A 548 29.77 12.45 50.97
CA TYR A 548 30.03 13.25 49.78
C TYR A 548 31.43 13.88 49.89
N SER A 549 32.44 13.26 49.27
CA SER A 549 33.76 13.88 49.04
C SER A 549 33.94 13.97 47.53
N GLN A 550 34.41 15.12 47.06
CA GLN A 550 34.68 15.33 45.64
C GLN A 550 35.77 14.36 45.13
N VAL A 551 36.70 13.99 46.01
CA VAL A 551 37.74 12.97 45.78
C VAL A 551 37.10 11.57 45.74
N ARG A 552 36.23 11.24 46.70
CA ARG A 552 35.46 9.98 46.67
C ARG A 552 34.60 9.86 45.42
N ASP A 553 33.91 10.91 44.99
CA ASP A 553 33.06 10.93 43.80
C ASP A 553 33.86 10.85 42.51
N THR A 554 35.05 11.47 42.45
CA THR A 554 35.95 11.29 41.29
C THR A 554 36.50 9.86 41.26
N PHE A 555 36.88 9.30 42.41
CA PHE A 555 37.25 7.89 42.48
C PHE A 555 36.07 6.99 42.07
N LEU A 556 34.86 7.14 42.62
CA LEU A 556 33.68 6.35 42.23
C LEU A 556 33.27 6.52 40.76
N LYS A 557 33.56 7.66 40.12
CA LYS A 557 33.34 7.86 38.68
C LYS A 557 34.40 7.16 37.82
N LEU A 558 35.64 7.08 38.29
CA LEU A 558 36.73 6.34 37.62
C LEU A 558 36.63 4.83 37.88
N LEU A 559 36.10 4.44 39.03
CA LEU A 559 35.92 3.07 39.49
C LEU A 559 34.56 2.55 38.99
N ARG A 560 34.58 1.76 37.90
CA ARG A 560 33.35 1.19 37.31
C ARG A 560 32.61 0.29 38.32
N PRO A 561 31.25 0.30 38.34
CA PRO A 561 30.48 -0.63 39.15
C PRO A 561 30.79 -2.09 38.78
N GLY A 562 31.07 -2.94 39.78
CA GLY A 562 31.30 -4.38 39.60
C GLY A 562 32.77 -4.82 39.52
N VAL A 563 33.73 -3.91 39.66
CA VAL A 563 35.16 -4.27 39.73
C VAL A 563 35.59 -4.33 41.20
N ASP A 564 36.04 -5.50 41.65
CA ASP A 564 36.67 -5.65 42.96
C ASP A 564 38.11 -5.11 42.87
N PHE A 565 38.31 -3.86 43.29
CA PHE A 565 39.59 -3.18 43.20
C PHE A 565 40.64 -3.75 44.13
N ARG A 566 40.24 -4.40 45.23
CA ARG A 566 41.18 -5.14 46.08
C ARG A 566 41.73 -6.31 45.28
N GLN A 567 40.85 -7.07 44.64
CA GLN A 567 41.27 -8.17 43.79
C GLN A 567 42.11 -7.67 42.61
N THR A 568 41.67 -6.61 41.94
CA THR A 568 42.37 -6.04 40.76
C THR A 568 43.76 -5.50 41.12
N PHE A 569 43.90 -4.88 42.29
CA PHE A 569 45.19 -4.41 42.79
C PHE A 569 46.10 -5.59 43.16
N MET A 570 45.57 -6.61 43.83
CA MET A 570 46.32 -7.83 44.13
C MET A 570 46.76 -8.53 42.84
N ASP A 571 45.89 -8.65 41.84
CA ASP A 571 46.20 -9.21 40.53
C ASP A 571 47.30 -8.40 39.81
N TYR A 572 47.28 -7.06 39.93
CA TYR A 572 48.31 -6.19 39.35
C TYR A 572 49.67 -6.39 40.04
N VAL A 573 49.69 -6.41 41.37
CA VAL A 573 50.90 -6.63 42.17
C VAL A 573 51.49 -8.01 41.87
N GLU A 574 50.64 -9.04 41.81
CA GLU A 574 51.02 -10.40 41.47
C GLU A 574 51.61 -10.49 40.06
N LYS A 575 50.93 -9.91 39.08
CA LYS A 575 51.33 -9.99 37.67
C LYS A 575 52.58 -9.19 37.33
N HIS A 576 52.81 -8.05 38.00
CA HIS A 576 53.89 -7.13 37.59
C HIS A 576 55.03 -7.02 38.57
N ILE A 577 54.78 -7.13 39.87
CA ILE A 577 55.83 -7.01 40.89
C ILE A 577 56.33 -8.41 41.24
N PHE A 578 55.40 -9.31 41.54
CA PHE A 578 55.74 -10.66 42.00
C PHE A 578 56.32 -11.52 40.88
N ALA A 579 55.69 -11.53 39.69
CA ALA A 579 56.23 -12.26 38.52
C ALA A 579 57.65 -11.83 38.13
N ARG A 580 57.99 -10.53 38.23
CA ARG A 580 59.36 -10.04 37.96
C ARG A 580 60.36 -10.48 39.04
N ARG A 581 59.91 -10.63 40.29
CA ARG A 581 60.75 -11.10 41.39
C ARG A 581 60.99 -12.60 41.26
N ILE A 582 59.95 -13.37 40.95
CA ILE A 582 60.07 -14.81 40.65
C ILE A 582 61.01 -15.04 39.47
N ASN A 583 60.86 -14.30 38.37
CA ASN A 583 61.74 -14.52 37.21
C ASN A 583 63.21 -14.23 37.53
N ARG A 584 63.51 -13.17 38.30
CA ARG A 584 64.87 -12.93 38.79
C ARG A 584 65.39 -14.05 39.67
N PHE A 585 64.54 -14.56 40.57
CA PHE A 585 64.91 -15.69 41.43
C PHE A 585 65.17 -16.97 40.63
N LYS A 586 64.35 -17.25 39.60
CA LYS A 586 64.54 -18.37 38.66
C LYS A 586 65.85 -18.25 37.87
N ASP A 587 66.18 -17.04 37.43
CA ASP A 587 67.43 -16.77 36.70
C ASP A 587 68.66 -16.93 37.61
N GLU A 588 68.61 -16.41 38.85
CA GLU A 588 69.69 -16.51 39.85
C GLU A 588 69.99 -17.96 40.26
N LYS A 589 68.96 -18.81 40.30
CA LYS A 589 69.07 -20.23 40.70
C LYS A 589 69.27 -21.18 39.53
N GLU A 590 69.44 -20.65 38.31
CA GLU A 590 69.51 -21.42 37.06
C GLU A 590 68.38 -22.46 36.95
N TYR A 591 67.15 -22.08 37.31
CA TYR A 591 66.00 -22.99 37.46
C TYR A 591 65.82 -23.96 36.28
N TYR A 592 66.00 -23.47 35.05
CA TYR A 592 65.85 -24.25 33.83
C TYR A 592 66.96 -25.28 33.56
N ARG A 593 68.05 -25.29 34.34
CA ARG A 593 69.15 -26.26 34.26
C ARG A 593 69.16 -27.26 35.41
N LEU A 594 68.30 -27.07 36.40
CA LEU A 594 68.16 -27.98 37.53
C LEU A 594 67.47 -29.28 37.10
N ARG A 595 67.75 -30.36 37.84
CA ARG A 595 66.99 -31.62 37.74
C ARG A 595 65.59 -31.44 38.32
N GLU A 596 64.64 -32.27 37.89
CA GLU A 596 63.22 -32.13 38.24
C GLU A 596 62.95 -32.14 39.76
N ASP A 597 63.73 -32.91 40.53
CA ASP A 597 63.69 -32.93 41.99
C ASP A 597 64.07 -31.56 42.59
N ALA A 598 65.16 -30.97 42.13
CA ALA A 598 65.62 -29.65 42.56
C ALA A 598 64.71 -28.50 42.05
N GLN A 599 64.04 -28.66 40.92
CA GLN A 599 63.02 -27.71 40.46
C GLN A 599 61.80 -27.69 41.39
N THR A 600 61.39 -28.87 41.86
CA THR A 600 60.24 -29.02 42.76
C THR A 600 60.50 -28.33 44.11
N GLU A 601 61.69 -28.50 44.69
CA GLU A 601 62.10 -27.80 45.91
C GLU A 601 62.09 -26.26 45.73
N LEU A 602 62.54 -25.77 44.57
CA LEU A 602 62.55 -24.35 44.28
C LEU A 602 61.13 -23.78 44.06
N ASP A 603 60.22 -24.56 43.46
CA ASP A 603 58.82 -24.18 43.30
C ASP A 603 58.10 -24.06 44.65
N GLU A 604 58.41 -24.93 45.61
CA GLU A 604 57.91 -24.82 46.99
C GLU A 604 58.42 -23.55 47.69
N GLU A 605 59.71 -23.20 47.50
CA GLU A 605 60.30 -21.96 48.04
C GLU A 605 59.67 -20.71 47.41
N MET A 606 59.39 -20.73 46.10
CA MET A 606 58.69 -19.63 45.42
C MET A 606 57.24 -19.46 45.89
N GLU A 607 56.54 -20.55 46.17
CA GLU A 607 55.17 -20.50 46.69
C GLU A 607 55.13 -20.06 48.16
N ALA A 608 56.15 -20.40 48.96
CA ALA A 608 56.32 -19.87 50.32
C ALA A 608 56.54 -18.34 50.29
N MET A 609 57.42 -17.85 49.41
CA MET A 609 57.62 -16.41 49.20
C MET A 609 56.34 -15.71 48.73
N ARG A 610 55.50 -16.38 47.92
CA ARG A 610 54.21 -15.86 47.47
C ARG A 610 53.25 -15.67 48.64
N LYS A 611 53.17 -16.68 49.53
CA LYS A 611 52.28 -16.66 50.69
C LYS A 611 52.68 -15.60 51.71
N GLU A 612 53.98 -15.44 52.00
CA GLU A 612 54.48 -14.41 52.91
C GLU A 612 54.20 -12.99 52.41
N TRP A 613 54.21 -12.77 51.09
CA TRP A 613 53.96 -11.45 50.51
C TRP A 613 52.49 -11.08 50.38
N LEU A 614 51.60 -12.08 50.29
CA LEU A 614 50.15 -11.88 50.14
C LEU A 614 49.40 -11.89 51.49
N SER A 615 50.03 -12.36 52.57
CA SER A 615 49.54 -12.23 53.96
C SER A 615 49.83 -10.85 54.51
#